data_AF-A0A669QN75-F1
#
_entry.id   AF-A0A669QN75-F1
#
_cell.length_a   1.000
_cell.length_b   1.000
_cell.length_c   1.000
_cell.angle_alpha   90.00
_cell.angle_beta   90.00
_cell.angle_gamma   90.00
#
_symmetry.space_group_name_H-M   'P 1'
#
loop_
_entity.id
_entity.type
_entity.pdbx_description
1 polymer ?
#
loop_
_entity_poly.entity_id
_entity_poly.type
_entity_poly.pdbx_seq_one_letter_code
_entity_poly.pdbx_strand_id
1 'polypeptide(L)'
;MDPPPLLALLLLLLGAARALSTCHRLDLEAAKKKRIEAVRGQILSKLHLSAPPPDSETPPQPLPDDVRALYNSTQELLKQRAQSRPPPDGPDEYWAKELRRIPMETPGDGEGGSLGVT
;
A
#
# COMPACT_ATOMS: atom_id res chain seq x y z
N MET A 1 -40.05 13.88 49.51
CA MET A 1 -40.43 12.63 48.83
C MET A 1 -39.28 12.26 47.92
N ASP A 2 -38.29 11.59 48.50
CA ASP A 2 -37.08 11.20 47.77
C ASP A 2 -37.42 10.06 46.81
N PRO A 3 -36.99 10.13 45.54
CA PRO A 3 -37.23 9.04 44.59
C PRO A 3 -36.57 7.76 45.12
N PRO A 4 -37.23 6.60 44.98
CA PRO A 4 -36.70 5.35 45.53
C PRO A 4 -35.31 5.06 44.94
N PRO A 5 -34.37 4.52 45.71
CA PRO A 5 -32.96 4.36 45.31
C PRO A 5 -32.80 3.51 44.04
N LEU A 6 -33.77 2.63 43.77
CA LEU A 6 -33.85 1.83 42.54
C LEU A 6 -34.06 2.67 41.28
N LEU A 7 -34.83 3.76 41.39
CA LEU A 7 -35.09 4.69 40.29
C LEU A 7 -33.82 5.48 39.94
N ALA A 8 -33.08 5.93 40.96
CA ALA A 8 -31.79 6.60 40.76
C ALA A 8 -30.76 5.67 40.10
N LEU A 9 -30.69 4.41 40.55
CA LEU A 9 -29.83 3.39 39.96
C LEU A 9 -30.20 3.10 38.49
N LEU A 10 -31.49 2.98 38.19
CA LEU A 10 -31.99 2.76 36.83
C LEU A 10 -31.63 3.92 35.89
N LEU A 11 -31.77 5.16 36.37
CA LEU A 11 -31.39 6.36 35.60
C LEU A 11 -29.88 6.43 35.34
N LEU A 12 -29.06 6.04 36.32
CA LEU A 12 -27.60 5.97 36.16
C LEU A 12 -27.21 4.91 35.12
N LEU A 13 -27.80 3.72 35.18
CA LEU A 13 -27.58 2.64 34.20
C LEU A 13 -28.04 3.04 32.80
N LEU A 14 -29.19 3.70 32.67
CA LEU A 14 -29.69 4.19 31.38
C LEU A 14 -28.80 5.30 30.82
N GLY A 15 -28.30 6.20 31.68
CA GLY A 15 -27.33 7.23 31.32
C GLY A 15 -26.01 6.64 30.85
N ALA A 16 -25.47 5.63 31.55
CA ALA A 16 -24.25 4.91 31.18
C ALA A 16 -24.42 4.10 29.88
N ALA A 17 -25.56 3.42 29.70
CA ALA A 17 -25.88 2.69 28.47
C ALA A 17 -26.03 3.65 27.27
N ARG A 18 -26.65 4.82 27.48
CA ARG A 18 -26.70 5.89 26.46
C ARG A 18 -25.32 6.47 26.20
N ALA A 19 -24.48 6.65 27.21
CA ALA A 19 -23.11 7.12 27.06
C ALA A 19 -22.24 6.14 26.24
N LEU A 20 -22.36 4.82 26.50
CA LEU A 20 -21.76 3.79 25.65
C LEU A 20 -22.33 3.81 24.21
N SER A 21 -23.61 4.14 24.05
CA SER A 21 -24.26 4.32 22.73
C SER A 21 -23.90 5.65 22.04
N THR A 22 -23.34 6.63 22.76
CA THR A 22 -22.91 7.93 22.20
C THR A 22 -21.48 7.93 21.69
N CYS A 23 -20.73 6.83 21.85
CA CYS A 23 -19.64 6.52 20.93
C CYS A 23 -20.26 6.40 19.55
N HIS A 24 -20.18 7.48 18.76
CA HIS A 24 -20.72 7.64 17.42
C HIS A 24 -20.81 6.29 16.70
N ARG A 25 -22.02 5.88 16.25
CA ARG A 25 -22.17 4.64 15.46
C ARG A 25 -21.07 4.62 14.40
N LEU A 26 -20.14 3.68 14.55
CA LEU A 26 -18.97 3.60 13.69
C LEU A 26 -19.45 3.20 12.30
N ASP A 27 -19.69 4.20 11.45
CA ASP A 27 -20.03 3.98 10.07
C ASP A 27 -18.75 3.56 9.34
N LEU A 28 -18.54 2.25 9.31
CA LEU A 28 -17.41 1.63 8.61
C LEU A 28 -17.41 2.00 7.12
N GLU A 29 -18.56 2.26 6.51
CA GLU A 29 -18.63 2.67 5.11
C GLU A 29 -18.13 4.11 4.93
N ALA A 30 -18.52 5.03 5.83
CA ALA A 30 -17.96 6.38 5.83
C ALA A 30 -16.44 6.38 6.11
N ALA A 31 -15.97 5.55 7.03
CA ALA A 31 -14.54 5.39 7.33
C ALA A 31 -13.75 4.82 6.13
N LYS A 32 -14.30 3.78 5.46
CA LYS A 32 -13.72 3.22 4.24
C LYS A 32 -13.63 4.26 3.12
N LYS A 33 -14.70 5.04 2.88
CA LYS A 33 -14.69 6.12 1.88
C LYS A 33 -13.61 7.17 2.16
N LYS A 34 -13.48 7.62 3.42
CA LYS A 34 -12.40 8.53 3.83
C LYS A 34 -11.01 7.91 3.61
N ARG A 35 -10.85 6.63 3.90
CA ARG A 35 -9.59 5.91 3.69
C ARG A 35 -9.24 5.77 2.21
N ILE A 36 -10.22 5.50 1.34
CA ILE A 36 -10.02 5.44 -0.11
C ILE A 36 -9.49 6.78 -0.63
N GLU A 37 -10.09 7.90 -0.23
CA GLU A 37 -9.65 9.23 -0.66
C GLU A 37 -8.25 9.58 -0.13
N ALA A 38 -7.96 9.22 1.13
CA ALA A 38 -6.62 9.39 1.70
C ALA A 38 -5.57 8.56 0.95
N VAL A 39 -5.86 7.30 0.62
CA VAL A 39 -4.96 6.42 -0.14
C VAL A 39 -4.77 6.92 -1.57
N ARG A 40 -5.82 7.45 -2.22
CA ARG A 40 -5.71 8.08 -3.54
C ARG A 40 -4.70 9.24 -3.51
N GLY A 41 -4.85 10.16 -2.57
CA GLY A 41 -3.91 11.28 -2.40
C GLY A 41 -2.50 10.82 -2.06
N GLN A 42 -2.37 9.78 -1.25
CA GLN A 42 -1.08 9.19 -0.90
C GLN A 42 -0.35 8.59 -2.11
N ILE A 43 -1.04 7.82 -2.95
CA ILE A 43 -0.45 7.22 -4.16
C ILE A 43 0.03 8.32 -5.11
N LEU A 44 -0.83 9.30 -5.41
CA LEU A 44 -0.50 10.41 -6.29
C LEU A 44 0.69 11.23 -5.77
N SER A 45 0.72 11.53 -4.47
CA SER A 45 1.83 12.25 -3.83
C SER A 45 3.13 11.46 -3.87
N LYS A 46 3.08 10.13 -3.69
CA LYS A 46 4.25 9.26 -3.79
C LYS A 46 4.82 9.20 -5.21
N LEU A 47 3.97 9.30 -6.23
CA LEU A 47 4.35 9.26 -7.65
C LEU A 47 4.65 10.64 -8.26
N HIS A 48 4.54 11.73 -7.49
CA HIS A 48 4.63 13.12 -7.99
C HIS A 48 3.61 13.45 -9.08
N LEU A 49 2.43 12.85 -9.02
CA LEU A 49 1.35 13.10 -9.98
C LEU A 49 0.29 14.00 -9.34
N SER A 50 -0.19 15.00 -10.07
CA SER A 50 -1.33 15.84 -9.63
C SER A 50 -2.68 15.18 -9.89
N ALA A 51 -2.74 14.31 -10.90
CA ALA A 51 -3.93 13.57 -11.30
C ALA A 51 -3.53 12.20 -11.88
N PRO A 52 -4.43 11.21 -11.93
CA PRO A 52 -4.20 9.95 -12.63
C PRO A 52 -3.79 10.20 -14.09
N PRO A 53 -2.85 9.41 -14.64
CA PRO A 53 -2.53 9.49 -16.07
C PRO A 53 -3.76 9.11 -16.90
N PRO A 54 -3.92 9.66 -18.11
CA PRO A 54 -5.02 9.30 -18.99
C PRO A 54 -4.96 7.81 -19.33
N ASP A 55 -6.13 7.19 -19.42
CA ASP A 55 -6.23 5.79 -19.85
C ASP A 55 -5.67 5.65 -21.28
N SER A 56 -4.92 4.57 -21.53
CA SER A 56 -4.43 4.28 -22.87
C SER A 56 -5.60 3.91 -23.77
N GLU A 57 -5.83 4.66 -24.85
CA GLU A 57 -6.86 4.35 -25.86
C GLU A 57 -6.56 3.04 -26.65
N THR A 58 -5.37 2.46 -26.44
CA THR A 58 -4.97 1.19 -27.05
C THR A 58 -5.47 0.02 -26.20
N PRO A 59 -5.99 -1.06 -26.82
CA PRO A 59 -6.37 -2.27 -26.09
C PRO A 59 -5.19 -2.81 -25.26
N PRO A 60 -5.46 -3.35 -24.07
CA PRO A 60 -4.41 -3.77 -23.14
C PRO A 60 -3.56 -4.87 -23.78
N GLN A 61 -2.30 -4.54 -24.07
CA GLN A 61 -1.33 -5.53 -24.53
C GLN A 61 -0.81 -6.35 -23.35
N PRO A 62 -0.43 -7.63 -23.59
CA PRO A 62 0.22 -8.42 -22.56
C PRO A 62 1.51 -7.73 -22.09
N LEU A 63 1.69 -7.67 -20.77
CA LEU A 63 2.86 -7.05 -20.15
C LEU A 63 4.14 -7.81 -20.55
N PRO A 64 5.23 -7.12 -20.95
CA PRO A 64 6.50 -7.76 -21.29
C PRO A 64 7.04 -8.62 -20.14
N ASP A 65 7.67 -9.74 -20.47
CA ASP A 65 8.12 -10.73 -19.49
C ASP A 65 9.20 -10.18 -18.55
N ASP A 66 10.05 -9.28 -19.03
CA ASP A 66 11.07 -8.62 -18.20
C ASP A 66 10.46 -7.78 -17.07
N VAL A 67 9.38 -7.05 -17.38
CA VAL A 67 8.64 -6.23 -16.40
C VAL A 67 7.94 -7.13 -15.38
N ARG A 68 7.35 -8.22 -15.85
CA ARG A 68 6.71 -9.23 -15.00
C ARG A 68 7.72 -9.89 -14.06
N ALA A 69 8.89 -10.27 -14.57
CA ALA A 69 9.98 -10.85 -13.79
C ALA A 69 10.51 -9.86 -12.73
N LEU A 70 10.68 -8.59 -13.09
CA LEU A 70 11.07 -7.54 -12.17
C LEU A 70 10.05 -7.37 -11.04
N TYR A 71 8.77 -7.28 -11.36
CA TYR A 71 7.69 -7.19 -10.37
C TYR A 71 7.69 -8.39 -9.41
N ASN A 72 7.74 -9.61 -9.95
CA ASN A 72 7.74 -10.83 -9.14
C ASN A 72 8.95 -10.92 -8.20
N SER A 73 10.14 -10.57 -8.69
CA SER A 73 11.35 -10.54 -7.85
C SER A 73 11.27 -9.52 -6.71
N THR A 74 10.63 -8.37 -6.97
CA THR A 74 10.42 -7.32 -5.96
C THR A 74 9.42 -7.75 -4.90
N GLN A 75 8.30 -8.35 -5.30
CA GLN A 75 7.30 -8.89 -4.38
C GLN A 75 7.91 -9.95 -3.46
N GLU A 76 8.70 -10.87 -4.01
CA GLU A 76 9.36 -11.91 -3.23
C GLU A 76 10.38 -11.32 -2.24
N LEU A 77 11.19 -10.34 -2.66
CA LEU A 77 12.13 -9.64 -1.78
C LEU A 77 11.41 -8.92 -0.62
N LEU A 78 10.30 -8.24 -0.91
CA LEU A 78 9.50 -7.56 0.11
C LEU A 78 8.89 -8.54 1.10
N LYS A 79 8.40 -9.68 0.62
CA LYS A 79 7.86 -10.76 1.46
C LYS A 79 8.93 -11.36 2.36
N GLN A 80 10.13 -11.63 1.83
CA GLN A 80 11.26 -12.12 2.61
C GLN A 80 11.69 -11.11 3.67
N ARG A 81 11.75 -9.82 3.33
CA ARG A 81 12.08 -8.75 4.30
C ARG A 81 11.05 -8.68 5.43
N ALA A 82 9.77 -8.78 5.11
CA ALA A 82 8.70 -8.77 6.12
C ALA A 82 8.80 -9.96 7.10
N GLN A 83 9.40 -11.08 6.70
CA GLN A 83 9.56 -12.27 7.53
C GLN A 83 10.86 -12.27 8.35
N SER A 84 11.91 -11.57 7.94
CA SER A 84 13.28 -11.85 8.39
C SER A 84 14.08 -10.67 8.95
N ARG A 85 13.63 -9.41 8.80
CA ARG A 85 14.48 -8.25 9.13
C ARG A 85 13.75 -7.18 9.94
N PRO A 86 14.40 -6.57 10.96
CA PRO A 86 13.94 -5.30 11.49
C PRO A 86 13.87 -4.27 10.35
N PRO A 87 12.95 -3.28 10.44
CA PRO A 87 12.86 -2.22 9.45
C PRO A 87 14.24 -1.57 9.25
N PRO A 88 14.57 -1.15 8.02
CA PRO A 88 15.86 -0.52 7.75
C PRO A 88 16.10 0.67 8.70
N ASP A 89 17.33 0.80 9.18
CA ASP A 89 17.73 1.95 9.99
C ASP A 89 17.82 3.20 9.10
N GLY A 90 16.87 4.12 9.27
CA GLY A 90 16.83 5.41 8.58
C GLY A 90 15.42 5.85 8.19
N PRO A 91 15.18 7.15 7.95
CA PRO A 91 13.89 7.61 7.46
C PRO A 91 13.66 7.06 6.05
N ASP A 92 12.56 6.32 5.87
CA ASP A 92 12.12 5.92 4.54
C ASP A 92 11.85 7.16 3.69
N GLU A 93 12.44 7.20 2.51
CA GLU A 93 12.19 8.25 1.54
C GLU A 93 10.70 8.20 1.14
N TYR A 94 9.99 9.31 1.31
CA TYR A 94 8.54 9.34 1.15
C TYR A 94 8.09 9.00 -0.28
N TRP A 95 8.91 9.33 -1.27
CA TRP A 95 8.60 9.21 -2.69
C TRP A 95 8.91 7.83 -3.27
N ALA A 96 8.21 7.49 -4.35
CA ALA A 96 8.44 6.24 -5.07
C ALA A 96 9.83 6.24 -5.73
N LYS A 97 10.41 5.05 -5.85
CA LYS A 97 11.68 4.82 -6.56
C LYS A 97 11.41 4.04 -7.83
N GLU A 98 12.11 4.40 -8.90
CA GLU A 98 12.13 3.59 -10.10
C GLU A 98 12.99 2.34 -9.87
N LEU A 99 12.47 1.17 -10.23
CA LEU A 99 13.20 -0.08 -10.15
C LEU A 99 13.76 -0.46 -11.52
N ARG A 100 15.05 -0.76 -11.58
CA ARG A 100 15.73 -1.27 -12.77
C ARG A 100 16.53 -2.51 -12.41
N ARG A 101 16.51 -3.52 -13.29
CA ARG A 101 17.31 -4.73 -13.15
C ARG A 101 18.50 -4.66 -14.11
N ILE A 102 19.69 -4.86 -13.58
CA ILE A 102 20.93 -4.96 -14.36
C ILE A 102 21.36 -6.42 -14.29
N PRO A 103 21.39 -7.17 -15.43
CA PRO A 103 21.89 -8.53 -15.44
C PRO A 103 23.40 -8.54 -15.14
N MET A 104 23.86 -9.54 -14.41
CA MET A 104 25.30 -9.80 -14.23
C MET A 104 25.84 -10.49 -15.48
N GLU A 105 27.01 -10.08 -15.95
CA GLU A 105 27.74 -10.81 -16.98
C GLU A 105 28.38 -12.05 -16.36
N THR A 106 28.09 -13.21 -16.92
CA THR A 106 28.72 -14.47 -16.51
C THR A 106 30.17 -14.47 -16.98
N PRO A 107 31.15 -14.78 -16.11
CA PRO A 107 32.54 -14.94 -16.54
C PRO A 107 32.64 -16.19 -17.42
N GLY A 108 32.44 -16.01 -18.73
CA GLY A 108 32.34 -17.09 -19.71
C GLY A 108 31.96 -16.63 -21.13
N ASP A 109 31.30 -15.47 -21.29
CA ASP A 109 30.89 -14.96 -22.62
C ASP A 109 31.87 -13.92 -23.19
N GLY A 110 33.12 -13.98 -22.75
CA GLY A 110 34.23 -13.22 -23.30
C GLY A 110 35.04 -14.02 -24.33
N GLU A 111 34.41 -14.61 -25.34
CA GLU A 111 35.14 -15.10 -26.53
C GLU A 111 34.23 -15.24 -27.75
N GLY A 112 34.65 -14.69 -28.90
CA GLY A 112 34.06 -15.05 -30.20
C GLY A 112 33.65 -13.92 -31.14
N GLY A 113 34.29 -12.75 -31.10
CA GLY A 113 34.31 -11.84 -32.25
C GLY A 113 35.09 -12.47 -33.42
N SER A 114 34.56 -13.55 -34.00
CA SER A 114 35.09 -14.15 -35.21
C SER A 114 34.74 -13.25 -36.40
N LEU A 115 35.78 -12.90 -37.13
CA LEU A 115 35.73 -12.29 -38.44
C LEU A 115 34.65 -12.96 -39.32
N GLY A 116 33.75 -12.13 -39.84
CA GLY A 116 32.97 -12.40 -41.03
C GLY A 116 33.35 -11.39 -42.10
N VAL A 117 34.49 -11.63 -42.76
CA VAL A 117 34.69 -11.18 -44.15
C VAL A 117 33.71 -11.98 -45.00
N THR A 118 32.77 -11.29 -45.63
CA THR A 118 32.43 -11.34 -47.06
C THR A 118 31.46 -10.21 -47.36
#